data_AF-A0A2V1AGJ3-F1
#
_entry.id   AF-A0A2V1AGJ3-F1
#
_cell.length_a   1.000
_cell.length_b   1.000
_cell.length_c   1.000
_cell.angle_alpha   90.00
_cell.angle_beta   90.00
_cell.angle_gamma   90.00
#
_symmetry.space_group_name_H-M   'P 1'
#
loop_
_entity.id
_entity.type
_entity.pdbx_description
1 polymer ?
#
loop_
_entity_poly.entity_id
_entity_poly.type
_entity_poly.pdbx_seq_one_letter_code
_entity_poly.pdbx_strand_id
1 'polypeptide(L)'
;MEPLYVSETVTTTSSLSFGKVTLPRLPSQQYHVVVRLWQKLDSWTLHFEAVVDLRRLALLRRPSRELDDEDLKENSIIWCFDEREYTLPENINNKSIMEAHRRASSTRGRNVPKMSYNVDDIRLLTSLDTGVKELTLSNMKLSNQIDSVLDSVKGKVSEHDPEESRALKFRIHTLHRYITKQRNNNDTLSSKVYERKVLIGNLQRALEDHFPPFKDLCEGQLEYVTSQIDPIHESLGAAVNPEIVSSLRAMGDIISRCFLIESVGEERFSILGIDFPSSTKELLNTCYDTSKAQVPDLPTSVDRINAGLSYIVALMLILADILGVSLNYAMKYLGSRSTVVDHLADSTRKSVKVTYPLFFDARHSEKVVDSNGRRTQLKNIKFEQGLHLLNKNLVTLIDAASNLYSQLFDHKAKRLTSPSEGIDNLLWNLKHLLLFMTAPESAAANSH
;
A
#
# COMPACT_ATOMS: atom_id res chain seq x y z
N MET A 1 -19.01 -63.96 -31.27
CA MET A 1 -19.55 -62.91 -30.38
C MET A 1 -19.20 -61.58 -30.99
N GLU A 2 -20.18 -60.75 -31.32
CA GLU A 2 -19.93 -59.38 -31.78
C GLU A 2 -19.35 -58.54 -30.63
N PRO A 3 -18.32 -57.71 -30.87
CA PRO A 3 -17.83 -56.79 -29.86
C PRO A 3 -18.90 -55.73 -29.58
N LEU A 4 -19.30 -55.59 -28.31
CA LEU A 4 -20.27 -54.58 -27.87
C LEU A 4 -19.77 -53.14 -28.13
N TYR A 5 -18.45 -52.97 -28.15
CA TYR A 5 -17.78 -51.71 -28.42
C TYR A 5 -16.35 -51.98 -28.93
N VAL A 6 -15.92 -51.17 -29.90
CA VAL A 6 -14.54 -51.13 -30.38
C VAL A 6 -14.03 -49.71 -30.15
N SER A 7 -12.99 -49.56 -29.33
CA SER A 7 -12.38 -48.26 -29.07
C SER A 7 -11.54 -47.77 -30.25
N GLU A 8 -11.27 -46.47 -30.28
CA GLU A 8 -10.31 -45.87 -31.20
C GLU A 8 -8.91 -46.50 -31.06
N THR A 9 -8.16 -46.53 -32.16
CA THR A 9 -6.78 -47.04 -32.20
C THR A 9 -5.81 -46.00 -31.65
N VAL A 10 -5.05 -46.34 -30.61
CA VAL A 10 -4.08 -45.45 -29.96
C VAL A 10 -2.66 -45.92 -30.28
N THR A 11 -1.78 -45.01 -30.72
CA THR A 11 -0.36 -45.29 -31.00
C THR A 11 0.53 -44.66 -29.93
N THR A 12 1.01 -45.45 -28.97
CA THR A 12 1.97 -44.99 -27.95
C THR A 12 3.01 -46.08 -27.65
N THR A 13 4.17 -45.68 -27.12
CA THR A 13 5.31 -46.56 -26.82
C THR A 13 5.51 -46.86 -25.34
N SER A 14 4.78 -46.20 -24.43
CA SER A 14 5.03 -46.28 -22.97
C SER A 14 3.78 -46.51 -22.11
N SER A 15 2.69 -45.77 -22.31
CA SER A 15 1.41 -46.02 -21.61
C SER A 15 0.23 -45.80 -22.54
N LEU A 16 -0.77 -46.68 -22.46
CA LEU A 16 -1.97 -46.66 -23.29
C LEU A 16 -3.15 -46.14 -22.46
N SER A 17 -3.55 -44.89 -22.69
CA SER A 17 -4.79 -44.34 -22.14
C SER A 17 -5.85 -44.25 -23.25
N PHE A 18 -6.96 -44.96 -23.08
CA PHE A 18 -8.11 -44.85 -23.96
C PHE A 18 -9.03 -43.71 -23.47
N GLY A 19 -9.61 -42.96 -24.40
CA GLY A 19 -10.55 -41.88 -24.08
C GLY A 19 -11.82 -42.37 -23.36
N LYS A 20 -12.66 -41.44 -22.91
CA LYS A 20 -13.92 -41.75 -22.20
C LYS A 20 -14.84 -42.62 -23.07
N VAL A 21 -15.00 -43.88 -22.68
CA VAL A 21 -15.88 -44.83 -23.38
C VAL A 21 -17.30 -44.70 -22.85
N THR A 22 -18.24 -44.40 -23.74
CA THR A 22 -19.68 -44.43 -23.41
C THR A 22 -20.29 -45.66 -24.06
N LEU A 23 -20.55 -46.71 -23.28
CA LEU A 23 -21.14 -47.94 -23.80
C LEU A 23 -22.66 -47.74 -24.03
N PRO A 24 -23.18 -47.96 -25.25
CA PRO A 24 -24.62 -47.95 -25.48
C PRO A 24 -25.28 -49.16 -24.82
N ARG A 25 -26.45 -48.93 -24.18
CA ARG A 25 -27.37 -49.90 -23.56
C ARG A 25 -26.75 -51.25 -23.16
N LEU A 26 -26.15 -51.29 -21.97
CA LEU A 26 -25.82 -52.56 -21.31
C LEU A 26 -27.11 -53.25 -20.83
N PRO A 27 -27.29 -54.56 -21.09
CA PRO A 27 -28.34 -55.34 -20.45
C PRO A 27 -28.18 -55.28 -18.93
N SER A 28 -29.28 -55.15 -18.19
CA SER A 28 -29.27 -55.16 -16.73
C SER A 28 -28.58 -56.44 -16.21
N GLN A 29 -27.68 -56.28 -15.23
CA GLN A 29 -26.98 -57.36 -14.52
C GLN A 29 -25.82 -58.08 -15.25
N GLN A 30 -25.20 -57.47 -16.26
CA GLN A 30 -23.91 -57.97 -16.77
C GLN A 30 -22.74 -57.38 -15.98
N TYR A 31 -22.06 -58.24 -15.22
CA TYR A 31 -20.91 -57.86 -14.38
C TYR A 31 -19.57 -58.41 -14.90
N HIS A 32 -19.61 -59.34 -15.87
CA HIS A 32 -18.43 -59.94 -16.47
C HIS A 32 -18.13 -59.24 -17.79
N VAL A 33 -16.98 -58.56 -17.86
CA VAL A 33 -16.50 -57.85 -19.04
C VAL A 33 -15.22 -58.51 -19.52
N VAL A 34 -15.14 -58.79 -20.82
CA VAL A 34 -13.93 -59.29 -21.46
C VAL A 34 -13.30 -58.13 -22.24
N VAL A 35 -12.11 -57.71 -21.81
CA VAL A 35 -11.33 -56.67 -22.48
C VAL A 35 -10.26 -57.36 -23.32
N ARG A 36 -10.27 -57.10 -24.63
CA ARG A 36 -9.26 -57.60 -25.58
C ARG A 36 -8.51 -56.43 -26.19
N LEU A 37 -7.21 -56.36 -25.93
CA LEU A 37 -6.29 -55.40 -26.52
C LEU A 37 -5.63 -56.03 -27.74
N TRP A 38 -5.80 -55.40 -28.89
CA TRP A 38 -5.19 -55.82 -30.14
C TRP A 38 -4.07 -54.85 -30.51
N GLN A 39 -2.90 -55.37 -30.87
CA GLN A 39 -1.74 -54.60 -31.32
C GLN A 39 -1.50 -54.88 -32.81
N LYS A 40 -1.01 -53.88 -33.54
CA LYS A 40 -0.60 -54.04 -34.94
C LYS A 40 0.87 -53.65 -35.10
N LEU A 41 1.72 -54.64 -35.35
CA LEU A 41 3.08 -54.41 -35.88
C LEU A 41 3.06 -54.54 -37.41
N ASP A 42 2.76 -55.73 -37.92
CA ASP A 42 2.53 -55.98 -39.37
C ASP A 42 1.10 -56.49 -39.66
N SER A 43 0.60 -57.41 -38.81
CA SER A 43 -0.79 -57.87 -38.77
C SER A 43 -1.39 -57.65 -37.36
N TRP A 44 -2.71 -57.66 -37.24
CA TRP A 44 -3.38 -57.52 -35.95
C TRP A 44 -3.18 -58.78 -35.11
N THR A 45 -2.47 -58.65 -33.99
CA THR A 45 -2.26 -59.72 -33.02
C THR A 45 -2.90 -59.35 -31.68
N LEU A 46 -3.45 -60.34 -30.97
CA LEU A 46 -4.01 -60.14 -29.63
C LEU A 46 -2.85 -59.97 -28.65
N HIS A 47 -2.74 -58.79 -28.05
CA HIS A 47 -1.67 -58.49 -27.09
C HIS A 47 -2.08 -58.84 -25.66
N PHE A 48 -3.34 -58.60 -25.30
CA PHE A 48 -3.82 -58.82 -23.94
C PHE A 48 -5.31 -59.19 -23.92
N GLU A 49 -5.68 -60.20 -23.14
CA GLU A 49 -7.07 -60.56 -22.87
C GLU A 49 -7.28 -60.64 -21.37
N ALA A 50 -8.18 -59.82 -20.84
CA ALA A 50 -8.55 -59.81 -19.44
C ALA A 50 -10.05 -60.03 -19.27
N VAL A 51 -10.39 -61.04 -18.47
CA VAL A 51 -11.75 -61.30 -18.01
C VAL A 51 -11.91 -60.64 -16.65
N VAL A 52 -12.74 -59.62 -16.56
CA VAL A 52 -12.89 -58.78 -15.38
C VAL A 52 -14.33 -58.90 -14.86
N ASP A 53 -14.47 -59.29 -13.58
CA ASP A 53 -15.73 -59.14 -12.85
C ASP A 53 -15.76 -57.77 -12.17
N LEU A 54 -16.62 -56.88 -12.67
CA LEU A 54 -16.77 -55.52 -12.18
C LEU A 54 -17.17 -55.44 -10.69
N ARG A 55 -17.75 -56.52 -10.12
CA ARG A 55 -18.10 -56.58 -8.69
C ARG A 55 -16.89 -56.71 -7.77
N ARG A 56 -15.77 -57.20 -8.29
CA ARG A 56 -14.54 -57.47 -7.51
C ARG A 56 -13.55 -56.32 -7.57
N LEU A 57 -13.90 -55.20 -8.20
CA LEU A 57 -13.05 -54.03 -8.31
C LEU A 57 -12.82 -53.38 -6.94
N ALA A 58 -11.56 -53.05 -6.66
CA ALA A 58 -11.14 -52.29 -5.49
C ALA A 58 -10.84 -50.84 -5.87
N LEU A 59 -11.21 -49.91 -5.00
CA LEU A 59 -10.95 -48.49 -5.14
C LEU A 59 -9.50 -48.18 -4.78
N LEU A 60 -8.80 -47.48 -5.67
CA LEU A 60 -7.45 -46.97 -5.41
C LEU A 60 -7.54 -45.72 -4.52
N ARG A 61 -6.69 -45.68 -3.49
CA ARG A 61 -6.61 -44.55 -2.54
C ARG A 61 -5.90 -43.33 -3.14
N ARG A 62 -4.99 -43.56 -4.08
CA ARG A 62 -4.22 -42.54 -4.79
C ARG A 62 -4.43 -42.70 -6.29
N PRO A 63 -4.43 -41.61 -7.07
CA PRO A 63 -4.53 -41.70 -8.51
C PRO A 63 -3.30 -42.43 -9.09
N SER A 64 -3.50 -43.11 -10.20
CA SER A 64 -2.53 -43.94 -10.93
C SER A 64 -1.24 -43.22 -11.31
N ARG A 65 -1.27 -41.89 -11.39
CA ARG A 65 -0.10 -41.03 -11.66
C ARG A 65 0.86 -40.92 -10.47
N GLU A 66 0.41 -41.27 -9.26
CA GLU A 66 1.17 -41.19 -8.01
C GLU A 66 1.57 -42.58 -7.48
N LEU A 67 1.33 -43.64 -8.26
CA LEU A 67 1.73 -45.01 -7.94
C LEU A 67 3.12 -45.28 -8.52
N ASP A 68 3.97 -45.94 -7.75
CA ASP A 68 5.27 -46.40 -8.23
C ASP A 68 5.08 -47.68 -9.08
N ASP A 69 5.99 -47.95 -10.04
CA ASP A 69 5.91 -49.14 -10.91
C ASP A 69 5.91 -50.47 -10.13
N GLU A 70 6.35 -50.46 -8.86
CA GLU A 70 6.34 -51.61 -7.96
C GLU A 70 4.96 -51.89 -7.33
N ASP A 71 4.05 -50.89 -7.30
CA ASP A 71 2.77 -50.97 -6.60
C ASP A 71 1.71 -51.79 -7.39
N LEU A 72 1.81 -51.80 -8.71
CA LEU A 72 0.92 -52.51 -9.64
C LEU A 72 1.66 -53.63 -10.35
N LYS A 73 0.95 -54.70 -10.70
CA LYS A 73 1.49 -55.74 -11.58
C LYS A 73 1.57 -55.24 -13.02
N GLU A 74 2.55 -55.75 -13.75
CA GLU A 74 2.65 -55.56 -15.21
C GLU A 74 1.31 -55.92 -15.89
N ASN A 75 0.88 -55.08 -16.83
CA ASN A 75 -0.40 -55.19 -17.56
C ASN A 75 -1.68 -55.05 -16.71
N SER A 76 -1.63 -54.27 -15.62
CA SER A 76 -2.83 -53.94 -14.86
C SER A 76 -3.79 -53.01 -15.63
N ILE A 77 -5.09 -53.34 -15.61
CA ILE A 77 -6.15 -52.43 -16.11
C ILE A 77 -6.66 -51.55 -14.96
N ILE A 78 -6.63 -50.24 -15.17
CA ILE A 78 -7.25 -49.23 -14.29
C ILE A 78 -8.55 -48.75 -14.93
N TRP A 79 -9.63 -48.82 -14.16
CA TRP A 79 -10.98 -48.43 -14.55
C TRP A 79 -11.32 -47.08 -13.92
N CYS A 80 -11.71 -46.09 -14.71
CA CYS A 80 -12.16 -44.80 -14.19
C CYS A 80 -13.69 -44.69 -14.26
N PHE A 81 -14.36 -44.70 -13.10
CA PHE A 81 -15.79 -44.45 -12.98
C PHE A 81 -16.01 -43.22 -12.10
N ASP A 82 -16.79 -42.25 -12.56
CA ASP A 82 -17.12 -41.01 -11.81
C ASP A 82 -15.89 -40.33 -11.17
N GLU A 83 -14.81 -40.18 -11.95
CA GLU A 83 -13.53 -39.58 -11.55
C GLU A 83 -12.78 -40.34 -10.44
N ARG A 84 -13.17 -41.59 -10.16
CA ARG A 84 -12.50 -42.50 -9.24
C ARG A 84 -11.88 -43.67 -9.98
N GLU A 85 -10.72 -44.10 -9.53
CA GLU A 85 -9.94 -45.15 -10.17
C GLU A 85 -10.06 -46.48 -9.43
N TYR A 86 -10.36 -47.54 -10.17
CA TYR A 86 -10.59 -48.88 -9.66
C TYR A 86 -9.69 -49.90 -10.36
N THR A 87 -9.21 -50.89 -9.63
CA THR A 87 -8.40 -51.99 -10.19
C THR A 87 -8.83 -53.33 -9.60
N LEU A 88 -8.46 -54.42 -10.25
CA LEU A 88 -8.64 -55.74 -9.65
C LEU A 88 -7.67 -55.90 -8.46
N PRO A 89 -8.12 -56.42 -7.30
CA PRO A 89 -7.27 -56.68 -6.14
C PRO A 89 -6.07 -57.58 -6.46
N GLU A 90 -6.19 -58.43 -7.48
CA GLU A 90 -5.16 -59.36 -7.92
C GLU A 90 -4.00 -58.66 -8.67
N ASN A 91 -4.23 -57.44 -9.15
CA ASN A 91 -3.27 -56.61 -9.89
C ASN A 91 -2.49 -55.63 -8.98
N ILE A 92 -2.72 -55.68 -7.67
CA ILE A 92 -2.07 -54.80 -6.69
C ILE A 92 -1.02 -55.61 -5.93
N ASN A 93 0.25 -55.18 -6.00
CA ASN A 93 1.33 -55.77 -5.20
C ASN A 93 1.32 -55.20 -3.77
N ASN A 94 1.08 -53.89 -3.65
CA ASN A 94 1.10 -53.18 -2.39
C ASN A 94 -0.32 -52.95 -1.83
N LYS A 95 -0.76 -53.74 -0.85
CA LYS A 95 -2.12 -53.60 -0.29
C LYS A 95 -2.40 -52.26 0.41
N SER A 96 -1.39 -51.42 0.64
CA SER A 96 -1.55 -50.09 1.25
C SER A 96 -2.16 -49.04 0.32
N ILE A 97 -2.11 -49.25 -1.01
CA ILE A 97 -2.71 -48.36 -2.02
C ILE A 97 -4.19 -48.66 -2.26
N MET A 98 -4.71 -49.77 -1.73
CA MET A 98 -6.14 -50.02 -1.68
C MET A 98 -6.78 -49.14 -0.62
N GLU A 99 -7.85 -48.44 -0.98
CA GLU A 99 -8.70 -47.87 0.06
C GLU A 99 -9.31 -49.05 0.82
N ALA A 100 -8.83 -49.26 2.07
CA ALA A 100 -9.46 -50.19 2.97
C ALA A 100 -10.94 -49.84 2.95
N HIS A 101 -11.80 -50.77 2.53
CA HIS A 101 -13.23 -50.63 2.71
C HIS A 101 -13.44 -50.37 4.19
N ARG A 102 -13.51 -49.09 4.58
CA ARG A 102 -14.05 -48.68 5.86
C ARG A 102 -15.46 -49.21 5.77
N ARG A 103 -15.66 -50.40 6.34
CA ARG A 103 -16.89 -50.69 7.05
C ARG A 103 -17.03 -49.52 8.02
N ALA A 104 -17.72 -48.49 7.58
CA ALA A 104 -18.22 -47.48 8.48
C ALA A 104 -18.93 -48.25 9.59
N SER A 105 -18.58 -47.88 10.83
CA SER A 105 -19.03 -48.43 12.11
C SER A 105 -18.60 -49.87 12.48
N SER A 106 -17.35 -49.98 12.94
CA SER A 106 -17.03 -50.81 14.12
C SER A 106 -16.95 -49.91 15.36
N THR A 107 -18.04 -49.19 15.64
CA THR A 107 -18.35 -48.70 16.98
C THR A 107 -19.44 -49.61 17.53
N ARG A 108 -19.18 -50.21 18.69
CA ARG A 108 -20.10 -51.04 19.47
C ARG A 108 -21.58 -50.75 19.18
N GLY A 109 -22.22 -51.66 18.45
CA GLY A 109 -23.65 -51.58 18.14
C GLY A 109 -24.02 -52.62 17.09
N ARG A 110 -24.59 -53.74 17.55
CA ARG A 110 -25.37 -54.77 16.83
C ARG A 110 -25.17 -54.90 15.32
N ASN A 111 -24.74 -56.10 14.91
CA ASN A 111 -25.00 -56.65 13.58
C ASN A 111 -26.50 -56.51 13.22
N VAL A 112 -26.85 -55.47 12.48
CA VAL A 112 -28.14 -55.38 11.80
C VAL A 112 -27.93 -56.04 10.43
N PRO A 113 -28.66 -57.12 10.09
CA PRO A 113 -28.61 -57.69 8.76
C PRO A 113 -29.03 -56.61 7.75
N LYS A 114 -28.37 -56.56 6.58
CA LYS A 114 -28.72 -55.66 5.46
C LYS A 114 -30.24 -55.69 5.28
N MET A 115 -30.92 -54.59 5.63
CA MET A 115 -32.34 -54.46 5.36
C MET A 115 -32.52 -54.51 3.84
N SER A 116 -33.42 -55.38 3.40
CA SER A 116 -34.01 -55.37 2.06
C SER A 116 -34.33 -53.92 1.65
N TYR A 117 -34.17 -53.60 0.36
CA TYR A 117 -34.46 -52.27 -0.22
C TYR A 117 -35.62 -51.57 0.50
N ASN A 118 -35.38 -50.34 0.98
CA ASN A 118 -36.43 -49.56 1.63
C ASN A 118 -37.51 -49.23 0.59
N VAL A 119 -38.76 -49.04 1.03
CA VAL A 119 -39.89 -48.71 0.14
C VAL A 119 -39.59 -47.46 -0.69
N ASP A 120 -38.83 -46.52 -0.14
CA ASP A 120 -38.39 -45.33 -0.85
C ASP A 120 -37.33 -45.62 -1.92
N ASP A 121 -36.46 -46.62 -1.72
CA ASP A 121 -35.50 -47.06 -2.75
C ASP A 121 -36.24 -47.75 -3.91
N ILE A 122 -37.28 -48.53 -3.60
CA ILE A 122 -38.16 -49.15 -4.61
C ILE A 122 -38.97 -48.08 -5.35
N ARG A 123 -39.43 -47.04 -4.65
CA ARG A 123 -40.09 -45.86 -5.26
C ARG A 123 -39.14 -45.08 -6.17
N LEU A 124 -37.89 -44.91 -5.76
CA LEU A 124 -36.87 -44.27 -6.60
C LEU A 124 -36.62 -45.09 -7.86
N LEU A 125 -36.43 -46.40 -7.71
CA LEU A 125 -36.23 -47.33 -8.83
C LEU A 125 -37.43 -47.37 -9.78
N THR A 126 -38.65 -47.35 -9.24
CA THR A 126 -39.86 -47.28 -10.06
C THR A 126 -40.02 -45.93 -10.74
N SER A 127 -39.70 -44.82 -10.08
CA SER A 127 -39.69 -43.49 -10.71
C SER A 127 -38.65 -43.39 -11.85
N LEU A 128 -37.51 -44.06 -11.68
CA LEU A 128 -36.47 -44.12 -12.70
C LEU A 128 -36.93 -44.98 -13.88
N ASP A 129 -37.55 -46.14 -13.60
CA ASP A 129 -38.11 -47.01 -14.63
C ASP A 129 -39.25 -46.33 -15.41
N THR A 130 -40.12 -45.56 -14.73
CA THR A 130 -41.12 -44.74 -15.39
C THR A 130 -40.47 -43.63 -16.22
N GLY A 131 -39.42 -42.97 -15.70
CA GLY A 131 -38.69 -41.94 -16.45
C GLY A 131 -38.02 -42.50 -17.71
N VAL A 132 -37.44 -43.71 -17.63
CA VAL A 132 -36.87 -44.40 -18.79
C VAL A 132 -37.96 -44.75 -19.81
N LYS A 133 -39.11 -45.28 -19.36
CA LYS A 133 -40.25 -45.58 -20.23
C LYS A 133 -40.81 -44.33 -20.90
N GLU A 134 -41.00 -43.25 -20.16
CA GLU A 134 -41.43 -41.95 -20.69
C GLU A 134 -40.44 -41.40 -21.71
N LEU A 135 -39.14 -41.52 -21.45
CA LEU A 135 -38.11 -41.11 -22.41
C LEU A 135 -38.17 -41.95 -23.69
N THR A 136 -38.36 -43.27 -23.58
CA THR A 136 -38.52 -44.13 -24.77
C THR A 136 -39.78 -43.78 -25.58
N LEU A 137 -40.89 -43.47 -24.91
CA LEU A 137 -42.12 -43.02 -25.56
C LEU A 137 -41.97 -41.64 -26.20
N SER A 138 -41.25 -40.74 -25.55
CA SER A 138 -40.90 -39.42 -26.09
C SER A 138 -40.04 -39.56 -27.34
N ASN A 139 -39.05 -40.45 -27.32
CA ASN A 139 -38.20 -40.73 -28.46
C ASN A 139 -38.99 -41.34 -29.64
N MET A 140 -39.93 -42.25 -29.36
CA MET A 140 -40.86 -42.76 -30.38
C MET A 140 -41.76 -41.66 -30.96
N LYS A 141 -42.29 -40.75 -30.12
CA LYS A 141 -43.08 -39.60 -30.59
C LYS A 141 -42.26 -38.67 -31.47
N LEU A 142 -41.02 -38.39 -31.09
CA LEU A 142 -40.07 -37.61 -31.89
C LEU A 142 -39.77 -38.29 -33.23
N SER A 143 -39.53 -39.60 -33.24
CA SER A 143 -39.34 -40.36 -34.48
C SER A 143 -40.56 -40.25 -35.39
N ASN A 144 -41.77 -40.44 -34.85
CA ASN A 144 -43.01 -40.31 -35.61
C ASN A 144 -43.24 -38.87 -36.12
N GLN A 145 -42.86 -37.86 -35.33
CA GLN A 145 -42.87 -36.46 -35.77
C GLN A 145 -41.89 -36.22 -36.92
N ILE A 146 -40.68 -36.76 -36.83
CA ILE A 146 -39.69 -36.69 -37.92
C ILE A 146 -40.26 -37.37 -39.18
N ASP A 147 -40.83 -38.56 -39.04
CA ASP A 147 -41.38 -39.32 -40.16
C ASP A 147 -42.59 -38.60 -40.79
N SER A 148 -43.49 -38.03 -39.99
CA SER A 148 -44.61 -37.21 -40.49
C SER A 148 -44.16 -35.93 -41.20
N VAL A 149 -43.11 -35.26 -40.71
CA VAL A 149 -42.50 -34.13 -41.41
C VAL A 149 -41.87 -34.60 -42.72
N LEU A 150 -41.19 -35.75 -42.73
CA LEU A 150 -40.61 -36.34 -43.93
C LEU A 150 -41.68 -36.70 -44.98
N ASP A 151 -42.81 -37.25 -44.54
CA ASP A 151 -43.93 -37.60 -45.41
C ASP A 151 -44.67 -36.35 -45.93
N SER A 152 -44.77 -35.29 -45.13
CA SER A 152 -45.28 -33.99 -45.58
C SER A 152 -44.40 -33.33 -46.65
N VAL A 153 -43.10 -33.66 -46.66
CA VAL A 153 -42.12 -33.19 -47.65
C VAL A 153 -42.12 -34.09 -48.90
N LYS A 154 -42.32 -35.41 -48.76
CA LYS A 154 -42.42 -36.35 -49.90
C LYS A 154 -43.69 -36.15 -50.74
N GLY A 155 -44.80 -35.73 -50.12
CA GLY A 155 -46.08 -35.51 -50.82
C GLY A 155 -46.18 -34.21 -51.65
N LYS A 156 -45.18 -33.33 -51.60
CA LYS A 156 -45.15 -32.03 -52.32
C LYS A 156 -44.07 -31.94 -53.41
N VAL A 157 -43.65 -33.08 -53.96
CA VAL A 157 -42.75 -33.14 -55.14
C VAL A 157 -43.56 -33.09 -56.44
N SER A 158 -44.54 -32.19 -56.50
CA SER A 158 -45.25 -31.84 -57.74
C SER A 158 -45.15 -30.33 -57.89
N GLU A 159 -44.25 -29.90 -58.78
CA GLU A 159 -44.07 -28.52 -59.26
C GLU A 159 -44.03 -27.44 -58.16
N HIS A 160 -42.88 -27.36 -57.47
CA HIS A 160 -42.52 -26.17 -56.71
C HIS A 160 -42.56 -24.96 -57.64
N ASP A 161 -43.29 -23.91 -57.26
CA ASP A 161 -43.34 -22.63 -57.96
C ASP A 161 -41.89 -22.17 -58.28
N PRO A 162 -41.49 -22.05 -59.56
CA PRO A 162 -40.08 -21.85 -59.93
C PRO A 162 -39.49 -20.56 -59.33
N GLU A 163 -40.34 -19.60 -58.96
CA GLU A 163 -39.94 -18.37 -58.29
C GLU A 163 -39.53 -18.58 -56.83
N GLU A 164 -40.26 -19.39 -56.06
CA GLU A 164 -39.90 -19.70 -54.66
C GLU A 164 -38.60 -20.51 -54.57
N SER A 165 -38.41 -21.47 -55.48
CA SER A 165 -37.17 -22.24 -55.57
C SER A 165 -35.96 -21.34 -55.90
N ARG A 166 -36.14 -20.36 -56.79
CA ARG A 166 -35.10 -19.36 -57.12
C ARG A 166 -34.82 -18.44 -55.93
N ALA A 167 -35.85 -17.99 -55.22
CA ALA A 167 -35.71 -17.16 -54.02
C ALA A 167 -34.95 -17.90 -52.91
N LEU A 168 -35.27 -19.18 -52.66
CA LEU A 168 -34.54 -20.01 -51.71
C LEU A 168 -33.09 -20.24 -52.14
N LYS A 169 -32.83 -20.53 -53.42
CA LYS A 169 -31.44 -20.67 -53.93
C LYS A 169 -30.63 -19.39 -53.74
N PHE A 170 -31.22 -18.23 -54.01
CA PHE A 170 -30.56 -16.94 -53.77
C PHE A 170 -30.30 -16.69 -52.29
N ARG A 171 -31.25 -17.06 -51.41
CA ARG A 171 -31.10 -16.98 -49.95
C ARG A 171 -29.99 -17.89 -49.46
N ILE A 172 -29.91 -19.12 -49.96
CA ILE A 172 -28.84 -20.09 -49.65
C ILE A 172 -27.48 -19.53 -50.08
N HIS A 173 -27.36 -19.00 -51.29
CA HIS A 173 -26.12 -18.39 -51.75
C HIS A 173 -25.71 -17.18 -50.89
N THR A 174 -26.68 -16.35 -50.50
CA THR A 174 -26.45 -15.21 -49.60
C THR A 174 -25.98 -15.65 -48.22
N LEU A 175 -26.62 -16.67 -47.65
CA LEU A 175 -26.22 -17.27 -46.37
C LEU A 175 -24.82 -17.89 -46.47
N HIS A 176 -24.51 -18.59 -47.56
CA HIS A 176 -23.19 -19.16 -47.79
C HIS A 176 -22.12 -18.06 -47.82
N ARG A 177 -22.38 -16.95 -48.52
CA ARG A 177 -21.48 -15.78 -48.51
C ARG A 177 -21.29 -15.20 -47.11
N TYR A 178 -22.34 -15.12 -46.30
CA TYR A 178 -22.23 -14.68 -44.90
C TYR A 178 -21.42 -15.65 -44.04
N ILE A 179 -21.61 -16.96 -44.21
CA ILE A 179 -20.84 -17.99 -43.50
C ILE A 179 -19.36 -17.88 -43.86
N THR A 180 -19.02 -17.75 -45.14
CA THR A 180 -17.63 -17.57 -45.58
C THR A 180 -17.03 -16.29 -45.03
N LYS A 181 -17.79 -15.18 -45.02
CA LYS A 181 -17.33 -13.93 -44.40
C LYS A 181 -17.06 -14.08 -42.91
N GLN A 182 -17.94 -14.78 -42.18
CA GLN A 182 -17.76 -15.03 -40.75
C GLN A 182 -16.59 -15.96 -40.46
N ARG A 183 -16.36 -16.99 -41.29
CA ARG A 183 -15.17 -17.84 -41.19
C ARG A 183 -13.89 -17.03 -41.36
N ASN A 184 -13.81 -16.20 -42.40
CA ASN A 184 -12.64 -15.34 -42.63
C ASN A 184 -12.41 -14.36 -41.47
N ASN A 185 -13.49 -13.79 -40.90
CA ASN A 185 -13.39 -12.93 -39.72
C ASN A 185 -12.87 -13.70 -38.49
N ASN A 186 -13.33 -14.93 -38.29
CA ASN A 186 -12.88 -15.78 -37.20
C ASN A 186 -11.40 -16.17 -37.35
N ASP A 187 -10.96 -16.49 -38.57
CA ASP A 187 -9.55 -16.80 -38.88
C ASP A 187 -8.65 -15.57 -38.66
N THR A 188 -9.14 -14.38 -39.00
CA THR A 188 -8.44 -13.12 -38.72
C THR A 188 -8.34 -12.87 -37.21
N LEU A 189 -9.42 -13.15 -36.47
CA LEU A 189 -9.44 -12.97 -35.02
C LEU A 189 -8.55 -13.99 -34.31
N SER A 190 -8.56 -15.26 -34.73
CA SER A 190 -7.70 -16.30 -34.18
C SER A 190 -6.22 -15.99 -34.41
N SER A 191 -5.87 -15.45 -35.59
CA SER A 191 -4.53 -14.96 -35.90
C SER A 191 -4.09 -13.83 -34.95
N LYS A 192 -4.98 -12.85 -34.70
CA LYS A 192 -4.71 -11.76 -33.74
C LYS A 192 -4.55 -12.26 -32.30
N VAL A 193 -5.35 -13.26 -31.91
CA VAL A 193 -5.26 -13.89 -30.58
C VAL A 193 -3.92 -14.61 -30.45
N TYR A 194 -3.47 -15.31 -31.49
CA TYR A 194 -2.18 -15.98 -31.49
C TYR A 194 -1.01 -14.99 -31.39
N GLU A 195 -1.04 -13.92 -32.18
CA GLU A 195 -0.04 -12.84 -32.13
C GLU A 195 0.07 -12.24 -30.71
N ARG A 196 -1.08 -11.95 -30.08
CA ARG A 196 -1.11 -11.46 -28.70
C ARG A 196 -0.58 -12.49 -27.70
N LYS A 197 -0.87 -13.78 -27.87
CA LYS A 197 -0.32 -14.83 -27.00
C LYS A 197 1.20 -14.90 -27.10
N VAL A 198 1.76 -14.76 -28.31
CA VAL A 198 3.22 -14.71 -28.52
C VAL A 198 3.82 -13.47 -27.83
N LEU A 199 3.19 -12.30 -27.98
CA LEU A 199 3.64 -11.08 -27.29
C LEU A 199 3.62 -11.24 -25.77
N ILE A 200 2.56 -11.81 -25.20
CA ILE A 200 2.46 -12.09 -23.75
C ILE A 200 3.58 -13.02 -23.32
N GLY A 201 3.83 -14.11 -24.06
CA GLY A 201 4.92 -15.04 -23.74
C GLY A 201 6.31 -14.41 -23.82
N ASN A 202 6.53 -13.50 -24.78
CA ASN A 202 7.79 -12.76 -24.89
C ASN A 202 7.95 -11.75 -23.75
N LEU A 203 6.88 -11.06 -23.35
CA LEU A 203 6.89 -10.15 -22.20
C LEU A 203 7.12 -10.90 -20.89
N GLN A 204 6.53 -12.08 -20.72
CA GLN A 204 6.77 -12.93 -19.56
C GLN A 204 8.24 -13.37 -19.48
N ARG A 205 8.82 -13.84 -20.58
CA ARG A 205 10.26 -14.15 -20.63
C ARG A 205 11.14 -12.94 -20.32
N ALA A 206 10.83 -11.78 -20.90
CA ALA A 206 11.56 -10.55 -20.59
C ALA A 206 11.44 -10.15 -19.11
N LEU A 207 10.27 -10.36 -18.49
CA LEU A 207 10.07 -10.11 -17.07
C LEU A 207 10.84 -11.11 -16.20
N GLU A 208 10.87 -12.38 -16.56
CA GLU A 208 11.61 -13.41 -15.81
C GLU A 208 13.13 -13.26 -15.96
N ASP A 209 13.62 -12.92 -17.15
CA ASP A 209 15.05 -12.88 -17.46
C ASP A 209 15.69 -11.53 -17.10
N HIS A 210 15.01 -10.40 -17.37
CA HIS A 210 15.62 -9.07 -17.22
C HIS A 210 15.24 -8.36 -15.92
N PHE A 211 14.12 -8.70 -15.29
CA PHE A 211 13.69 -8.01 -14.07
C PHE A 211 14.53 -8.36 -12.84
N PRO A 212 14.87 -9.64 -12.55
CA PRO A 212 15.67 -9.96 -11.37
C PRO A 212 17.06 -9.30 -11.39
N PRO A 213 17.85 -9.34 -12.48
CA PRO A 213 19.14 -8.66 -12.54
C PRO A 213 19.02 -7.14 -12.41
N PHE A 214 17.96 -6.54 -12.96
CA PHE A 214 17.72 -5.10 -12.84
C PHE A 214 17.38 -4.72 -11.40
N LYS A 215 16.56 -5.53 -10.72
CA LYS A 215 16.22 -5.34 -9.32
C LYS A 215 17.47 -5.45 -8.44
N ASP A 216 18.28 -6.49 -8.63
CA ASP A 216 19.52 -6.71 -7.88
C ASP A 216 20.51 -5.56 -8.10
N LEU A 217 20.60 -5.02 -9.32
CA LEU A 217 21.42 -3.85 -9.62
C LEU A 217 20.95 -2.61 -8.84
N CYS A 218 19.63 -2.36 -8.80
CA CYS A 218 19.06 -1.23 -8.07
C CYS A 218 19.27 -1.39 -6.56
N GLU A 219 19.08 -2.60 -6.03
CA GLU A 219 19.32 -2.89 -4.61
C GLU A 219 20.80 -2.73 -4.25
N GLY A 220 21.72 -3.20 -5.11
CA GLY A 220 23.16 -3.00 -4.91
C GLY A 220 23.58 -1.53 -4.99
N GLN A 221 22.98 -0.74 -5.89
CA GLN A 221 23.22 0.72 -5.93
C GLN A 221 22.70 1.41 -4.66
N LEU A 222 21.53 1.01 -4.17
CA LEU A 222 20.97 1.56 -2.95
C LEU A 222 21.83 1.22 -1.73
N GLU A 223 22.28 -0.04 -1.63
CA GLU A 223 23.18 -0.49 -0.56
C GLU A 223 24.52 0.25 -0.60
N TYR A 224 25.10 0.42 -1.79
CA TYR A 224 26.32 1.20 -1.98
C TYR A 224 26.15 2.65 -1.50
N VAL A 225 25.10 3.34 -1.94
CA VAL A 225 24.85 4.73 -1.51
C VAL A 225 24.62 4.80 -0.01
N THR A 226 23.84 3.87 0.55
CA THR A 226 23.58 3.81 2.00
C THR A 226 24.87 3.60 2.78
N SER A 227 25.78 2.74 2.30
CA SER A 227 27.09 2.49 2.92
C SER A 227 28.02 3.71 2.90
N GLN A 228 27.78 4.68 2.01
CA GLN A 228 28.57 5.91 1.93
C GLN A 228 28.04 7.03 2.83
N ILE A 229 26.77 6.98 3.24
CA ILE A 229 26.16 8.02 4.07
C ILE A 229 26.83 8.07 5.44
N ASP A 230 27.02 6.93 6.11
CA ASP A 230 27.58 6.89 7.46
C ASP A 230 29.04 7.42 7.53
N PRO A 231 29.96 7.01 6.64
CA PRO A 231 31.31 7.58 6.60
C PRO A 231 31.35 9.08 6.30
N ILE A 232 30.42 9.58 5.47
CA ILE A 232 30.31 11.01 5.19
C ILE A 232 29.83 11.75 6.44
N HIS A 233 28.85 11.22 7.17
CA HIS A 233 28.41 11.81 8.44
C HIS A 233 29.51 11.79 9.50
N GLU A 234 30.25 10.69 9.61
CA GLU A 234 31.39 10.58 10.54
C GLU A 234 32.51 11.57 10.16
N SER A 235 32.83 11.68 8.87
CA SER A 235 33.81 12.65 8.37
C SER A 235 33.36 14.10 8.59
N LEU A 236 32.09 14.41 8.35
CA LEU A 236 31.52 15.74 8.61
C LEU A 236 31.54 16.07 10.11
N GLY A 237 31.17 15.10 10.95
CA GLY A 237 31.21 15.22 12.41
C GLY A 237 32.62 15.42 12.96
N ALA A 238 33.61 14.73 12.39
CA ALA A 238 34.99 14.81 12.85
C ALA A 238 35.76 16.04 12.36
N ALA A 239 35.48 16.52 11.13
CA ALA A 239 36.25 17.60 10.51
C ALA A 239 35.52 18.96 10.51
N VAL A 240 34.24 19.00 10.13
CA VAL A 240 33.53 20.25 9.84
C VAL A 240 32.74 20.77 11.04
N ASN A 241 32.03 19.89 11.75
CA ASN A 241 31.30 20.27 12.97
C ASN A 241 32.18 20.98 14.02
N PRO A 242 33.41 20.52 14.35
CA PRO A 242 34.25 21.22 15.32
C PRO A 242 34.70 22.60 14.83
N GLU A 243 34.96 22.77 13.53
CA GLU A 243 35.29 24.07 12.94
C GLU A 243 34.11 25.04 13.06
N ILE A 244 32.89 24.59 12.72
CA ILE A 244 31.66 25.38 12.87
C ILE A 244 31.45 25.78 14.33
N VAL A 245 31.57 24.84 15.28
CA VAL A 245 31.41 25.11 16.71
C VAL A 245 32.47 26.10 17.21
N SER A 246 33.73 25.97 16.76
CA SER A 246 34.80 26.90 17.13
C SER A 246 34.54 28.32 16.62
N SER A 247 34.05 28.45 15.38
CA SER A 247 33.70 29.72 14.76
C SER A 247 32.47 30.35 15.43
N LEU A 248 31.45 29.55 15.72
CA LEU A 248 30.26 29.97 16.45
C LEU A 248 30.61 30.49 17.85
N ARG A 249 31.52 29.80 18.56
CA ARG A 249 32.02 30.24 19.87
C ARG A 249 32.80 31.54 19.76
N ALA A 250 33.71 31.67 18.79
CA ALA A 250 34.46 32.89 18.56
C ALA A 250 33.53 34.08 18.27
N MET A 251 32.50 33.88 17.44
CA MET A 251 31.47 34.89 17.18
C MET A 251 30.64 35.20 18.43
N GLY A 252 30.20 34.19 19.18
CA GLY A 252 29.46 34.36 20.43
C GLY A 252 30.25 35.15 21.49
N ASP A 253 31.56 34.90 21.60
CA ASP A 253 32.48 35.64 22.48
C ASP A 253 32.63 37.11 22.06
N ILE A 254 32.68 37.39 20.76
CA ILE A 254 32.71 38.77 20.24
C ILE A 254 31.39 39.47 20.58
N ILE A 255 30.25 38.81 20.33
CA ILE A 255 28.92 39.39 20.58
C ILE A 255 28.71 39.64 22.07
N SER A 256 29.11 38.72 22.96
CA SER A 256 28.98 38.87 24.41
C SER A 256 29.80 40.05 24.95
N ARG A 257 30.96 40.35 24.33
CA ARG A 257 31.75 41.55 24.63
C ARG A 257 31.13 42.83 24.07
N CYS A 258 30.55 42.78 22.88
CA CYS A 258 29.93 43.93 22.23
C CYS A 258 28.56 44.31 22.82
N PHE A 259 27.78 43.35 23.29
CA PHE A 259 26.47 43.53 23.92
C PHE A 259 26.50 42.96 25.33
N LEU A 260 27.10 43.71 26.25
CA LEU A 260 27.27 43.29 27.63
C LEU A 260 25.91 43.22 28.34
N ILE A 261 25.47 42.01 28.71
CA ILE A 261 24.23 41.76 29.48
C ILE A 261 24.57 41.35 30.92
N GLU A 262 24.50 42.31 31.85
CA GLU A 262 24.81 42.10 33.28
C GLU A 262 23.55 41.81 34.10
N SER A 263 23.70 41.04 35.18
CA SER A 263 22.62 40.86 36.17
C SER A 263 22.75 41.95 37.22
N VAL A 264 21.77 42.84 37.31
CA VAL A 264 21.75 43.94 38.29
C VAL A 264 21.00 43.52 39.57
N GLY A 265 20.28 42.40 39.55
CA GLY A 265 19.62 41.76 40.70
C GLY A 265 19.17 40.32 40.41
N GLU A 266 18.29 39.73 41.25
CA GLU A 266 17.80 38.34 41.11
C GLU A 266 17.01 38.08 39.81
N GLU A 267 16.37 39.10 39.23
CA GLU A 267 15.60 38.96 37.97
C GLU A 267 15.76 40.12 36.98
N ARG A 268 16.63 41.10 37.28
CA ARG A 268 16.83 42.30 36.46
C ARG A 268 18.15 42.26 35.71
N PHE A 269 18.07 42.53 34.42
CA PHE A 269 19.22 42.57 33.52
C PHE A 269 19.43 43.97 32.97
N SER A 270 20.69 44.35 32.79
CA SER A 270 21.05 45.55 32.04
C SER A 270 21.71 45.17 30.71
N ILE A 271 21.51 45.99 29.69
CA ILE A 271 22.22 45.87 28.42
C ILE A 271 23.06 47.14 28.20
N LEU A 272 24.38 47.00 28.08
CA LEU A 272 25.31 48.12 27.94
C LEU A 272 25.15 49.19 29.05
N GLY A 273 24.87 48.74 30.28
CA GLY A 273 24.65 49.62 31.44
C GLY A 273 23.26 50.27 31.50
N ILE A 274 22.32 49.89 30.62
CA ILE A 274 20.92 50.32 30.67
C ILE A 274 20.09 49.27 31.39
N ASP A 275 19.57 49.60 32.57
CA ASP A 275 18.64 48.74 33.30
C ASP A 275 17.37 48.50 32.50
N PHE A 276 17.04 47.23 32.26
CA PHE A 276 15.86 46.86 31.49
C PHE A 276 14.85 46.10 32.38
N PRO A 277 13.54 46.39 32.25
CA PRO A 277 12.49 45.71 33.00
C PRO A 277 12.47 44.19 32.75
N SER A 278 12.14 43.40 33.77
CA SER A 278 12.21 41.93 33.70
C SER A 278 11.03 41.30 32.97
N SER A 279 9.92 42.03 32.81
CA SER A 279 8.73 41.55 32.11
C SER A 279 8.11 42.63 31.22
N THR A 280 7.40 42.17 30.18
CA THR A 280 6.57 43.04 29.31
C THR A 280 5.60 43.92 30.12
N LYS A 281 5.06 43.42 31.23
CA LYS A 281 4.15 44.18 32.12
C LYS A 281 4.88 45.29 32.88
N GLU A 282 6.06 45.01 33.43
CA GLU A 282 6.89 46.01 34.12
C GLU A 282 7.40 47.08 33.13
N LEU A 283 7.73 46.67 31.90
CA LEU A 283 8.11 47.58 30.83
C LEU A 283 6.99 48.57 30.50
N LEU A 284 5.78 48.06 30.29
CA LEU A 284 4.61 48.89 30.01
C LEU A 284 4.29 49.83 31.18
N ASN A 285 4.35 49.34 32.42
CA ASN A 285 4.15 50.18 33.61
C ASN A 285 5.16 51.32 33.68
N THR A 286 6.43 51.06 33.36
CA THR A 286 7.50 52.08 33.37
C THR A 286 7.33 53.11 32.25
N CYS A 287 6.81 52.69 31.09
CA CYS A 287 6.50 53.59 29.97
C CYS A 287 5.25 54.46 30.22
N TYR A 288 4.23 53.92 30.88
CA TYR A 288 2.99 54.65 31.17
C TYR A 288 3.05 55.53 32.44
N ASP A 289 3.99 55.27 33.35
CA ASP A 289 4.22 56.10 34.54
C ASP A 289 5.06 57.34 34.21
N THR A 290 4.45 58.30 33.49
CA THR A 290 5.09 59.58 33.14
C THR A 290 5.20 60.55 34.33
N SER A 291 4.79 60.15 35.53
CA SER A 291 4.75 61.01 36.72
C SER A 291 6.14 61.34 37.30
N LYS A 292 7.18 60.61 36.88
CA LYS A 292 8.57 60.75 37.38
C LYS A 292 9.51 61.54 36.46
N ALA A 293 9.01 62.12 35.37
CA ALA A 293 9.84 62.78 34.36
C ALA A 293 10.09 64.27 34.70
N GLN A 294 10.98 64.57 35.64
CA GLN A 294 11.50 65.94 35.81
C GLN A 294 12.98 65.98 36.22
N VAL A 295 13.88 65.78 35.26
CA VAL A 295 15.20 66.45 35.21
C VAL A 295 15.54 66.71 33.73
N PRO A 296 15.80 67.95 33.30
CA PRO A 296 15.92 68.32 31.88
C PRO A 296 17.19 67.84 31.16
N ASP A 297 18.22 67.38 31.87
CA ASP A 297 19.53 67.02 31.28
C ASP A 297 19.85 65.51 31.27
N LEU A 298 18.95 64.66 31.78
CA LEU A 298 19.12 63.19 31.76
C LEU A 298 18.14 62.56 30.76
N PRO A 299 18.56 61.52 30.00
CA PRO A 299 17.64 60.78 29.13
C PRO A 299 16.49 60.21 29.97
N THR A 300 15.26 60.42 29.49
CA THR A 300 14.06 59.96 30.19
C THR A 300 14.09 58.44 30.35
N SER A 301 13.38 57.91 31.34
CA SER A 301 13.24 56.44 31.51
C SER A 301 12.74 55.77 30.22
N VAL A 302 11.89 56.45 29.47
CA VAL A 302 11.38 56.00 28.17
C VAL A 302 12.47 55.96 27.10
N ASP A 303 13.33 56.97 27.00
CA ASP A 303 14.42 56.99 26.03
C ASP A 303 15.44 55.87 26.29
N ARG A 304 15.69 55.58 27.57
CA ARG A 304 16.53 54.45 27.99
C ARG A 304 15.92 53.11 27.58
N ILE A 305 14.62 52.91 27.79
CA ILE A 305 13.90 51.70 27.37
C ILE A 305 13.91 51.55 25.85
N ASN A 306 13.65 52.64 25.10
CA ASN A 306 13.69 52.63 23.65
C ASN A 306 15.09 52.30 23.10
N ALA A 307 16.15 52.82 23.72
CA ALA A 307 17.52 52.45 23.40
C ALA A 307 17.79 50.95 23.71
N GLY A 308 17.36 50.46 24.87
CA GLY A 308 17.46 49.05 25.26
C GLY A 308 16.77 48.10 24.28
N LEU A 309 15.52 48.40 23.89
CA LEU A 309 14.78 47.65 22.87
C LEU A 309 15.49 47.66 21.52
N SER A 310 16.15 48.76 21.18
CA SER A 310 16.88 48.87 19.91
C SER A 310 18.14 48.02 19.91
N TYR A 311 18.85 47.94 21.04
CA TYR A 311 19.97 47.00 21.19
C TYR A 311 19.51 45.54 21.15
N ILE A 312 18.36 45.22 21.76
CA ILE A 312 17.73 43.89 21.67
C ILE A 312 17.44 43.53 20.20
N VAL A 313 16.86 44.45 19.42
CA VAL A 313 16.58 44.23 17.99
C VAL A 313 17.87 44.04 17.19
N ALA A 314 18.89 44.87 17.43
CA ALA A 314 20.19 44.73 16.76
C ALA A 314 20.84 43.37 17.06
N LEU A 315 20.84 42.96 18.33
CA LEU A 315 21.36 41.68 18.77
C LEU A 315 20.61 40.51 18.11
N MET A 316 19.28 40.55 18.09
CA MET A 316 18.47 39.51 17.43
C MET A 316 18.72 39.42 15.93
N LEU A 317 18.92 40.55 15.24
CA LEU A 317 19.26 40.55 13.81
C LEU A 317 20.64 39.94 13.54
N ILE A 318 21.63 40.29 14.36
CA ILE A 318 22.98 39.71 14.26
C ILE A 318 22.95 38.21 14.53
N LEU A 319 22.23 37.77 15.57
CA LEU A 319 22.07 36.36 15.89
C LEU A 319 21.34 35.58 14.78
N ALA A 320 20.30 36.17 14.18
CA ALA A 320 19.59 35.57 13.07
C ALA A 320 20.48 35.40 11.83
N ASP A 321 21.35 36.39 11.55
CA ASP A 321 22.31 36.34 10.44
C ASP A 321 23.37 35.24 10.65
N ILE A 322 23.93 35.16 11.86
CA ILE A 322 24.94 34.14 12.22
C ILE A 322 24.37 32.73 12.18
N LEU A 323 23.13 32.55 12.65
CA LEU A 323 22.45 31.26 12.62
C LEU A 323 21.84 30.94 11.24
N GLY A 324 21.85 31.87 10.29
CA GLY A 324 21.26 31.70 8.96
C GLY A 324 19.74 31.52 8.98
N VAL A 325 19.04 32.08 9.96
CA VAL A 325 17.60 31.86 10.19
C VAL A 325 16.78 33.02 9.67
N SER A 326 15.81 32.74 8.79
CA SER A 326 14.81 33.73 8.40
C SER A 326 13.76 33.90 9.51
N LEU A 327 13.73 35.08 10.13
CA LEU A 327 12.73 35.42 11.14
C LEU A 327 11.32 35.48 10.52
N ASN A 328 10.31 35.02 11.27
CA ASN A 328 8.90 35.02 10.85
C ASN A 328 8.35 36.44 10.59
N TYR A 329 8.83 37.42 11.36
CA TYR A 329 8.48 38.83 11.18
C TYR A 329 9.74 39.64 10.89
N ALA A 330 9.76 40.36 9.77
CA ALA A 330 10.94 41.11 9.36
C ALA A 330 11.17 42.31 10.29
N MET A 331 12.33 42.39 10.92
CA MET A 331 12.71 43.51 11.79
C MET A 331 13.65 44.47 11.07
N LYS A 332 13.52 45.76 11.38
CA LYS A 332 14.43 46.80 10.89
C LYS A 332 14.99 47.57 12.08
N TYR A 333 16.31 47.54 12.23
CA TYR A 333 17.02 48.38 13.16
C TYR A 333 17.11 49.81 12.61
N LEU A 334 16.63 50.78 13.38
CA LEU A 334 16.65 52.19 13.01
C LEU A 334 17.01 53.06 14.24
N GLY A 335 18.09 52.68 14.93
CA GLY A 335 18.44 53.27 16.23
C GLY A 335 17.26 53.16 17.20
N SER A 336 16.97 54.21 17.95
CA SER A 336 15.88 54.29 18.95
C SER A 336 14.45 54.15 18.39
N ARG A 337 14.29 53.99 17.07
CA ARG A 337 12.99 53.87 16.38
C ARG A 337 12.88 52.57 15.58
N SER A 338 13.35 51.48 16.14
CA SER A 338 13.29 50.16 15.51
C SER A 338 11.83 49.74 15.23
N THR A 339 11.62 48.92 14.20
CA THR A 339 10.28 48.50 13.75
C THR A 339 10.23 47.02 13.38
N VAL A 340 9.05 46.42 13.49
CA VAL A 340 8.75 45.06 13.03
C VAL A 340 7.63 45.09 12.00
N VAL A 341 7.79 44.31 10.93
CA VAL A 341 6.82 44.21 9.85
C VAL A 341 6.11 42.87 9.92
N ASP A 342 4.79 42.93 9.99
CA ASP A 342 3.92 41.77 9.87
C ASP A 342 3.44 41.61 8.42
N HIS A 343 3.77 40.46 7.83
CA HIS A 343 3.36 40.07 6.49
C HIS A 343 2.07 39.23 6.48
N LEU A 344 1.59 38.79 7.67
CA LEU A 344 0.48 37.86 7.86
C LEU A 344 -0.80 38.53 8.38
N ALA A 345 -0.77 39.84 8.66
CA ALA A 345 -1.83 40.56 9.36
C ALA A 345 -3.19 40.66 8.63
N ASP A 346 -3.33 40.19 7.39
CA ASP A 346 -4.64 40.14 6.72
C ASP A 346 -4.73 39.02 5.68
N SER A 347 -5.37 37.90 6.04
CA SER A 347 -5.59 36.76 5.15
C SER A 347 -6.69 37.00 4.12
N THR A 348 -7.32 38.18 4.06
CA THR A 348 -8.57 38.33 3.31
C THR A 348 -8.58 39.20 2.07
N ARG A 349 -7.60 40.08 1.78
CA ARG A 349 -7.43 40.70 0.43
C ARG A 349 -6.14 41.54 0.37
N LYS A 350 -5.17 41.12 -0.46
CA LYS A 350 -3.85 41.73 -0.72
C LYS A 350 -2.93 41.73 0.51
N SER A 351 -1.68 41.31 0.33
CA SER A 351 -0.67 41.28 1.39
C SER A 351 -0.33 42.71 1.85
N VAL A 352 -1.11 43.26 2.78
CA VAL A 352 -0.84 44.57 3.37
C VAL A 352 0.28 44.37 4.39
N LYS A 353 1.44 44.98 4.13
CA LYS A 353 2.56 45.00 5.07
C LYS A 353 2.23 45.98 6.19
N VAL A 354 1.93 45.49 7.39
CA VAL A 354 1.68 46.34 8.55
C VAL A 354 2.97 46.50 9.34
N THR A 355 3.39 47.74 9.59
CA THR A 355 4.62 48.03 10.34
C THR A 355 4.24 48.48 11.76
N TYR A 356 4.75 47.79 12.76
CA TYR A 356 4.57 48.10 14.17
C TYR A 356 5.85 48.71 14.76
N PRO A 357 5.74 49.81 15.54
CA PRO A 357 6.89 50.42 16.21
C PRO A 357 7.37 49.55 17.39
N LEU A 358 8.68 49.39 17.53
CA LEU A 358 9.34 48.77 18.70
C LEU A 358 9.92 49.84 19.64
N PHE A 359 9.31 51.03 19.64
CA PHE A 359 9.64 52.12 20.54
C PHE A 359 8.35 52.69 21.11
N PHE A 360 8.40 53.09 22.38
CA PHE A 360 7.30 53.76 23.04
C PHE A 360 7.34 55.26 22.75
N ASP A 361 6.22 55.80 22.31
CA ASP A 361 5.97 57.23 22.17
C ASP A 361 4.63 57.57 22.82
N ALA A 362 4.68 58.45 23.82
CA ALA A 362 3.51 58.86 24.60
C ALA A 362 2.41 59.52 23.74
N ARG A 363 2.75 60.06 22.56
CA ARG A 363 1.80 60.69 21.63
C ARG A 363 0.85 59.70 20.95
N HIS A 364 1.24 58.42 20.90
CA HIS A 364 0.46 57.35 20.26
C HIS A 364 -0.35 56.52 21.26
N SER A 365 -0.46 56.98 22.51
CA SER A 365 -1.16 56.26 23.57
C SER A 365 -2.64 56.67 23.60
N GLU A 366 -3.53 55.68 23.50
CA GLU A 366 -4.98 55.87 23.49
C GLU A 366 -5.57 55.50 24.86
N LYS A 367 -6.60 56.22 25.30
CA LYS A 367 -7.33 55.86 26.53
C LYS A 367 -8.37 54.79 26.19
N VAL A 368 -8.09 53.55 26.58
CA VAL A 368 -9.01 52.44 26.40
C VAL A 368 -9.81 52.24 27.69
N VAL A 369 -11.13 52.13 27.57
CA VAL A 369 -12.03 51.84 28.69
C VAL A 369 -12.03 50.33 28.93
N ASP A 370 -11.78 49.91 30.18
CA ASP A 370 -11.79 48.50 30.56
C ASP A 370 -13.19 47.88 30.35
N SER A 371 -13.30 46.55 30.14
CA SER A 371 -14.57 45.86 29.82
C SER A 371 -15.71 46.07 30.84
N ASN A 372 -15.37 46.56 32.04
CA ASN A 372 -16.30 46.88 33.13
C ASN A 372 -16.67 48.38 33.23
N GLY A 373 -16.24 49.22 32.27
CA GLY A 373 -16.63 50.64 32.17
C GLY A 373 -16.08 51.59 33.26
N ARG A 374 -15.30 51.08 34.22
CA ARG A 374 -14.94 51.81 35.46
C ARG A 374 -13.54 52.43 35.50
N ARG A 375 -12.62 52.02 34.63
CA ARG A 375 -11.24 52.54 34.60
C ARG A 375 -10.79 52.81 33.16
N THR A 376 -10.15 53.95 32.93
CA THR A 376 -9.47 54.24 31.67
C THR A 376 -8.00 53.86 31.83
N GLN A 377 -7.52 52.91 31.03
CA GLN A 377 -6.11 52.55 30.96
C GLN A 377 -5.53 53.17 29.69
N LEU A 378 -4.37 53.82 29.82
CA LEU A 378 -3.64 54.30 28.65
C LEU A 378 -2.97 53.09 27.99
N LYS A 379 -3.24 52.85 26.70
CA LYS A 379 -2.67 51.74 25.93
C LYS A 379 -2.14 52.22 24.59
N ASN A 380 -0.96 51.74 24.22
CA ASN A 380 -0.36 51.90 22.91
C ASN A 380 -0.43 50.55 22.19
N ILE A 381 -1.57 50.29 21.56
CA ILE A 381 -1.92 48.99 20.97
C ILE A 381 -0.88 48.56 19.91
N LYS A 382 -0.36 49.51 19.13
CA LYS A 382 0.63 49.22 18.09
C LYS A 382 1.99 48.82 18.66
N PHE A 383 2.41 49.47 19.75
CA PHE A 383 3.65 49.13 20.44
C PHE A 383 3.55 47.79 21.17
N GLU A 384 2.44 47.53 21.88
CA GLU A 384 2.19 46.25 22.56
C GLU A 384 2.15 45.08 21.55
N GLN A 385 1.50 45.28 20.40
CA GLN A 385 1.52 44.30 19.31
C GLN A 385 2.93 44.09 18.75
N GLY A 386 3.70 45.17 18.56
CA GLY A 386 5.11 45.08 18.13
C GLY A 386 5.96 44.25 19.10
N LEU A 387 5.80 44.47 20.41
CA LEU A 387 6.50 43.72 21.46
C LEU A 387 6.11 42.24 21.48
N HIS A 388 4.84 41.92 21.25
CA HIS A 388 4.38 40.54 21.11
C HIS A 388 5.01 39.84 19.89
N LEU A 389 5.12 40.53 18.75
CA LEU A 389 5.79 40.01 17.55
C LEU A 389 7.30 39.83 17.77
N LEU A 390 7.95 40.73 18.53
CA LEU A 390 9.34 40.60 18.93
C LEU A 390 9.57 39.32 19.77
N ASN A 391 8.71 39.06 20.76
CA ASN A 391 8.76 37.81 21.55
C ASN A 391 8.59 36.56 20.68
N LYS A 392 7.68 36.58 19.69
CA LYS A 392 7.53 35.45 18.75
C LYS A 392 8.78 35.19 17.91
N ASN A 393 9.42 36.26 17.44
CA ASN A 393 10.70 36.14 16.73
C ASN A 393 11.79 35.56 17.64
N LEU A 394 11.82 35.96 18.92
CA LEU A 394 12.79 35.44 19.88
C LEU A 394 12.60 33.94 20.13
N VAL A 395 11.35 33.47 20.29
CA VAL A 395 11.07 32.04 20.41
C VAL A 395 11.50 31.27 19.15
N THR A 396 11.24 31.83 17.97
CA THR A 396 11.67 31.24 16.69
C THR A 396 13.19 31.11 16.62
N LEU A 397 13.92 32.13 17.07
CA LEU A 397 15.37 32.13 17.11
C LEU A 397 15.93 31.09 18.09
N ILE A 398 15.31 30.95 19.26
CA ILE A 398 15.68 29.93 20.27
C ILE A 398 15.46 28.51 19.72
N ASP A 399 14.32 28.27 19.07
CA ASP A 399 14.03 26.95 18.47
C ASP A 399 15.01 26.61 17.35
N ALA A 400 15.35 27.59 16.50
CA ALA A 400 16.33 27.39 15.45
C ALA A 400 17.73 27.11 16.01
N ALA A 401 18.16 27.84 17.06
CA ALA A 401 19.42 27.57 17.74
C ALA A 401 19.43 26.17 18.39
N SER A 402 18.32 25.75 19.00
CA SER A 402 18.14 24.39 19.56
C SER A 402 18.28 23.31 18.48
N ASN A 403 17.61 23.50 17.34
CA ASN A 403 17.65 22.54 16.24
C ASN A 403 19.05 22.41 15.62
N LEU A 404 19.75 23.53 15.42
CA LEU A 404 21.14 23.53 14.94
C LEU A 404 22.06 22.80 15.91
N TYR A 405 21.88 23.01 17.22
CA TYR A 405 22.65 22.30 18.23
C TYR A 405 22.38 20.79 18.23
N SER A 406 21.12 20.36 18.11
CA SER A 406 20.78 18.93 17.99
C SER A 406 21.29 18.27 16.69
N GLN A 407 21.62 19.05 15.67
CA GLN A 407 22.24 18.55 14.44
C GLN A 407 23.77 18.47 14.57
N LEU A 408 24.38 19.41 15.28
CA LEU A 408 25.83 19.48 15.49
C LEU A 408 26.31 18.48 16.55
N PHE A 409 25.51 18.29 17.60
CA PHE A 409 25.73 17.35 18.68
C PHE A 409 24.66 16.27 18.58
N ASP A 410 25.08 15.08 18.17
CA ASP A 410 24.34 13.82 18.01
C ASP A 410 23.02 13.76 18.82
N HIS A 411 21.95 13.17 18.25
CA HIS A 411 20.53 13.20 18.69
C HIS A 411 20.23 12.82 20.16
N LYS A 412 21.24 12.51 20.96
CA LYS A 412 21.21 12.26 22.40
C LYS A 412 21.20 13.56 23.23
N ALA A 413 21.57 14.71 22.68
CA ALA A 413 21.49 15.99 23.38
C ALA A 413 20.02 16.46 23.47
N LYS A 414 19.53 16.57 24.71
CA LYS A 414 18.17 17.03 25.03
C LYS A 414 17.81 18.29 24.25
N ARG A 415 16.62 18.31 23.62
CA ARG A 415 16.04 19.52 23.03
C ARG A 415 16.08 20.65 24.05
N LEU A 416 16.55 21.83 23.66
CA LEU A 416 16.42 23.02 24.50
C LEU A 416 14.93 23.29 24.70
N THR A 417 14.41 22.94 25.87
CA THR A 417 13.14 23.47 26.33
C THR A 417 13.42 24.89 26.80
N SER A 418 12.81 25.88 26.17
CA SER A 418 12.80 27.25 26.69
C SER A 418 12.48 27.21 28.19
N PRO A 419 13.23 27.91 29.06
CA PRO A 419 12.91 27.96 30.48
C PRO A 419 11.46 28.39 30.64
N SER A 420 10.62 27.52 31.21
CA SER A 420 9.19 27.78 31.41
C SER A 420 8.94 28.97 32.35
N GLU A 421 9.96 29.38 33.09
CA GLU A 421 10.00 30.54 33.96
C GLU A 421 10.85 31.63 33.26
N GLY A 422 10.23 32.52 32.47
CA GLY A 422 10.94 33.66 31.86
C GLY A 422 10.70 33.95 30.39
N ILE A 423 9.68 33.36 29.74
CA ILE A 423 9.32 33.65 28.33
C ILE A 423 9.17 35.17 28.08
N ASP A 424 8.70 35.91 29.09
CA ASP A 424 8.50 37.36 29.01
C ASP A 424 9.77 38.20 29.30
N ASN A 425 10.88 37.58 29.71
CA ASN A 425 12.14 38.27 30.00
C ASN A 425 13.07 38.21 28.77
N LEU A 426 12.97 39.25 27.93
CA LEU A 426 13.72 39.39 26.68
C LEU A 426 15.23 39.27 26.86
N LEU A 427 15.80 39.92 27.87
CA LEU A 427 17.25 39.92 28.10
C LEU A 427 17.75 38.61 28.68
N TRP A 428 16.97 37.96 29.55
CA TRP A 428 17.29 36.62 30.02
C TRP A 428 17.38 35.62 28.87
N ASN A 429 16.38 35.61 27.99
CA ASN A 429 16.32 34.71 26.85
C ASN A 429 17.48 34.94 25.86
N LEU A 430 17.85 36.20 25.63
CA LEU A 430 19.01 36.54 24.80
C LEU A 430 20.34 36.16 25.46
N LYS A 431 20.48 36.40 26.77
CA LYS A 431 21.65 35.98 27.54
C LYS A 431 21.79 34.46 27.57
N HIS A 432 20.69 33.73 27.72
CA HIS A 432 20.66 32.28 27.66
C HIS A 432 21.08 31.77 26.29
N LEU A 433 20.61 32.39 25.20
CA LEU A 433 21.02 32.04 23.83
C LEU A 433 22.52 32.32 23.60
N LEU A 434 23.03 33.45 24.06
CA LEU A 434 24.46 33.76 23.99
C LEU A 434 25.31 32.78 24.81
N LEU A 435 24.89 32.49 26.05
CA LEU A 435 25.55 31.49 26.89
C LEU A 435 25.58 30.14 26.20
N PHE A 436 24.47 29.76 25.56
CA PHE A 436 24.35 28.51 24.80
C PHE A 436 25.29 28.44 23.58
N MET A 437 25.47 29.54 22.85
CA MET A 437 26.46 29.61 21.76
C MET A 437 27.92 29.57 22.24
N THR A 438 28.17 30.03 23.47
CA THR A 438 29.53 30.11 24.06
C THR A 438 29.88 28.91 24.95
N ALA A 439 28.92 28.09 25.35
CA ALA A 439 29.12 27.02 26.32
C ALA A 439 30.09 25.92 25.80
N PRO A 440 31.00 25.42 26.64
CA PRO A 440 31.79 24.24 26.32
C PRO A 440 30.93 22.97 26.41
N GLU A 441 31.23 21.96 25.58
CA GLU A 441 30.51 20.68 25.45
C GLU A 441 30.21 19.98 26.79
N SER A 442 30.99 20.21 27.85
CA SER A 442 30.79 19.60 29.16
C SER A 442 29.80 20.33 30.09
N ALA A 443 29.45 21.59 29.80
CA ALA A 443 28.60 22.40 30.67
C ALA A 443 27.10 22.28 30.33
N ALA A 444 26.77 22.05 29.06
CA ALA A 444 25.38 21.89 28.60
C ALA A 444 24.68 20.62 29.15
N ALA A 445 25.45 19.64 29.61
CA ALA A 445 24.92 18.44 30.25
C ALA A 445 24.53 18.65 31.73
N ASN A 446 25.07 19.69 32.39
CA ASN A 446 24.99 19.87 33.84
C ASN A 446 24.43 21.22 34.30
N SER A 447 24.08 22.15 33.41
CA SER A 447 23.43 23.40 33.81
C SER A 447 21.91 23.23 33.94
N HIS A 448 21.50 22.62 35.06
CA HIS A 448 20.19 22.82 35.68
C HIS A 448 20.38 23.57 36.99
#